data_AF-A0A227JCS5-F1
#
_entry.id   AF-A0A227JCS5-F1
#
_cell.length_a   1.000
_cell.length_b   1.000
_cell.length_c   1.000
_cell.angle_alpha   90.00
_cell.angle_beta   90.00
_cell.angle_gamma   90.00
#
_symmetry.space_group_name_H-M   'P 1'
#
loop_
_entity.id
_entity.type
_entity.pdbx_description
1 polymer ?
#
loop_
_entity_poly.entity_id
_entity_poly.type
_entity_poly.pdbx_seq_one_letter_code
_entity_poly.pdbx_strand_id
1 'polypeptide(L)'
;FLSKAINQNQFEQAHWWAMGRLASRTPLYGSQHNVIPREQAEQWLPKLLEQNWLKEPMIAFAAVMICRKTGDRLFDISDDYREQVLTKLKQSKVPESWVSLVEEVKELSESESKRVFGDALPSGLTLVHH
;
A
#
# COMPACT_ATOMS: atom_id res chain seq x y z
N PHE A 1 -10.28 9.46 5.36
CA PHE A 1 -8.87 9.52 4.93
C PHE A 1 -8.74 9.88 3.45
N LEU A 2 -9.34 9.12 2.53
CA LEU A 2 -9.30 9.39 1.08
C LEU A 2 -9.70 10.82 0.68
N SER A 3 -10.81 11.35 1.23
CA SER A 3 -11.23 12.72 0.92
C SER A 3 -10.19 13.77 1.31
N LYS A 4 -9.48 13.58 2.43
CA LYS A 4 -8.37 14.47 2.80
C LYS A 4 -7.19 14.33 1.85
N ALA A 5 -6.82 13.09 1.49
CA ALA A 5 -5.72 12.82 0.56
C ALA A 5 -5.96 13.43 -0.83
N ILE A 6 -7.20 13.43 -1.32
CA ILE A 6 -7.55 14.02 -2.63
C ILE A 6 -7.68 15.55 -2.56
N ASN A 7 -8.33 16.07 -1.52
CA ASN A 7 -8.77 17.48 -1.52
C ASN A 7 -7.84 18.42 -0.74
N GLN A 8 -6.89 17.89 0.04
CA GLN A 8 -5.97 18.70 0.84
C GLN A 8 -4.53 18.56 0.33
N ASN A 9 -4.09 19.56 -0.42
CA ASN A 9 -2.74 19.63 -0.97
C ASN A 9 -1.69 19.96 0.10
N GLN A 10 -2.10 20.54 1.24
CA GLN A 10 -1.20 20.73 2.36
C GLN A 10 -0.87 19.36 2.96
N PHE A 11 0.41 18.98 2.94
CA PHE A 11 0.89 17.66 3.35
C PHE A 11 0.32 16.49 2.53
N GLU A 12 0.07 16.70 1.23
CA GLU A 12 -0.45 15.70 0.30
C GLU A 12 0.26 14.33 0.41
N GLN A 13 1.60 14.35 0.38
CA GLN A 13 2.43 13.15 0.54
C GLN A 13 2.14 12.39 1.85
N ALA A 14 1.98 13.10 2.97
CA ALA A 14 1.71 12.49 4.27
C ALA A 14 0.29 11.90 4.34
N HIS A 15 -0.68 12.53 3.69
CA HIS A 15 -2.04 11.99 3.59
C HIS A 15 -2.07 10.67 2.81
N TRP A 16 -1.37 10.59 1.68
CA TRP A 16 -1.27 9.36 0.89
C TRP A 16 -0.48 8.28 1.61
N TRP A 17 0.63 8.65 2.28
CA TRP A 17 1.39 7.72 3.11
C TRP A 17 0.54 7.12 4.24
N ALA A 18 -0.17 7.97 4.99
CA ALA A 18 -1.07 7.53 6.06
C ALA A 18 -2.17 6.61 5.52
N MET A 19 -2.73 6.93 4.36
CA MET A 19 -3.74 6.10 3.70
C MET A 19 -3.20 4.70 3.38
N GLY A 20 -2.00 4.60 2.78
CA GLY A 20 -1.40 3.31 2.46
C GLY A 20 -1.16 2.45 3.71
N ARG A 21 -0.69 3.05 4.81
CA ARG A 21 -0.50 2.33 6.07
C ARG A 21 -1.81 1.85 6.68
N LEU A 22 -2.82 2.72 6.75
CA LEU A 22 -4.12 2.40 7.34
C LEU A 22 -4.88 1.34 6.54
N ALA A 23 -4.72 1.36 5.21
CA ALA A 23 -5.43 0.45 4.33
C ALA A 23 -4.58 -0.76 3.89
N SER A 24 -3.39 -0.96 4.46
CA SER A 24 -2.55 -2.13 4.17
C SER A 24 -3.30 -3.43 4.45
N ARG A 25 -3.22 -4.39 3.51
CA ARG A 25 -3.79 -5.74 3.70
C ARG A 25 -2.98 -6.61 4.66
N THR A 26 -1.70 -6.29 4.81
CA THR A 26 -0.79 -6.91 5.77
C THR A 26 -0.37 -5.83 6.76
N PRO A 27 -1.09 -5.64 7.87
CA PRO A 27 -0.75 -4.62 8.85
C PRO A 27 0.58 -4.96 9.53
N LEU A 28 1.39 -3.94 9.84
CA LEU A 28 2.64 -4.15 10.57
C LEU A 28 2.38 -4.60 12.02
N TYR A 29 1.29 -4.12 12.61
CA TYR A 29 0.88 -4.43 13.98
C TYR A 29 -0.61 -4.74 14.04
N GLY A 30 -0.99 -5.62 14.96
CA GLY A 30 -2.38 -6.01 15.19
C GLY A 30 -2.85 -7.15 14.29
N SER A 31 -4.09 -7.58 14.52
CA SER A 31 -4.70 -8.67 13.77
C SER A 31 -5.11 -8.24 12.36
N GLN A 32 -4.96 -9.14 11.39
CA GLN A 32 -5.44 -8.96 10.02
C GLN A 32 -6.96 -8.68 9.96
N HIS A 33 -7.72 -9.11 10.95
CA HIS A 33 -9.16 -8.81 11.05
C HIS A 33 -9.48 -7.34 11.31
N ASN A 34 -8.49 -6.51 11.68
CA ASN A 34 -8.69 -5.07 11.92
C ASN A 34 -8.44 -4.21 10.67
N VAL A 35 -8.12 -4.82 9.52
CA VAL A 35 -7.97 -4.07 8.26
C VAL A 35 -9.31 -3.52 7.80
N ILE A 36 -9.27 -2.42 7.04
CA ILE A 36 -10.46 -1.88 6.38
C ILE A 36 -11.09 -2.98 5.51
N PRO A 37 -12.41 -3.22 5.56
CA PRO A 37 -13.06 -4.26 4.77
C PRO A 37 -12.78 -4.16 3.28
N ARG A 38 -12.72 -5.31 2.60
CA ARG A 38 -12.40 -5.41 1.17
C ARG A 38 -13.29 -4.51 0.33
N GLU A 39 -14.60 -4.57 0.54
CA GLU A 39 -15.60 -3.82 -0.22
C GLU A 39 -15.37 -2.32 -0.10
N GLN A 40 -15.00 -1.85 1.11
CA GLN A 40 -14.72 -0.44 1.35
C GLN A 40 -13.41 -0.01 0.67
N ALA A 41 -12.39 -0.86 0.68
CA ALA A 41 -11.12 -0.59 0.02
C ALA A 41 -11.29 -0.56 -1.51
N GLU A 42 -12.06 -1.48 -2.08
CA GLU A 42 -12.38 -1.52 -3.51
C GLU A 42 -13.10 -0.25 -3.99
N GLN A 43 -14.03 0.30 -3.19
CA GLN A 43 -14.69 1.58 -3.51
C GLN A 43 -13.75 2.79 -3.60
N TRP A 44 -12.54 2.69 -3.02
CA TRP A 44 -11.55 3.77 -3.08
C TRP A 44 -10.67 3.68 -4.32
N LEU A 45 -10.44 2.48 -4.86
CA LEU A 45 -9.50 2.24 -5.94
C LEU A 45 -9.79 3.04 -7.22
N PRO A 46 -11.04 3.19 -7.69
CA PRO A 46 -11.33 4.06 -8.85
C PRO A 46 -10.78 5.47 -8.67
N LYS A 47 -10.94 6.05 -7.48
CA LYS A 47 -10.47 7.41 -7.17
C LYS A 47 -8.95 7.50 -7.16
N LEU A 48 -8.24 6.46 -6.68
CA LEU A 48 -6.77 6.40 -6.77
C LEU A 48 -6.30 6.22 -8.21
N LEU A 49 -6.99 5.38 -8.99
CA LEU A 49 -6.72 5.10 -10.40
C LEU A 49 -6.98 6.32 -11.31
N GLU A 50 -7.74 7.32 -10.87
CA GLU A 50 -7.89 8.59 -11.60
C GLU A 50 -6.73 9.58 -11.37
N GLN A 51 -5.94 9.41 -10.29
CA GLN A 51 -4.91 10.39 -9.94
C GLN A 51 -3.62 10.25 -10.76
N ASN A 52 -2.79 11.28 -10.78
CA ASN A 52 -1.49 11.26 -11.47
C ASN A 52 -0.37 10.74 -10.57
N TRP A 53 -0.03 9.46 -10.72
CA TRP A 53 1.00 8.79 -9.91
C TRP A 53 2.43 9.20 -10.25
N LEU A 54 2.66 9.77 -11.43
CA LEU A 54 3.97 10.34 -11.79
C LEU A 54 4.22 11.67 -11.06
N LYS A 55 3.14 12.43 -10.80
CA LYS A 55 3.21 13.69 -10.06
C LYS A 55 3.37 13.46 -8.56
N GLU A 56 2.58 12.55 -7.99
CA GLU A 56 2.65 12.19 -6.57
C GLU A 56 2.76 10.66 -6.41
N PRO A 57 3.99 10.12 -6.28
CA PRO A 57 4.24 8.69 -6.16
C PRO A 57 3.61 8.03 -4.94
N MET A 58 3.28 8.79 -3.88
CA MET A 58 2.65 8.21 -2.70
C MET A 58 1.23 7.71 -2.94
N ILE A 59 0.57 8.16 -4.01
CA ILE A 59 -0.71 7.58 -4.44
C ILE A 59 -0.50 6.12 -4.89
N ALA A 60 0.54 5.88 -5.70
CA ALA A 60 0.88 4.53 -6.14
C ALA A 60 1.27 3.64 -4.94
N PHE A 61 2.03 4.18 -3.99
CA PHE A 61 2.30 3.50 -2.72
C PHE A 61 1.00 3.09 -2.01
N ALA A 62 0.04 4.00 -1.86
CA ALA A 62 -1.22 3.69 -1.21
C ALA A 62 -1.99 2.60 -1.95
N ALA A 63 -2.05 2.66 -3.29
CA ALA A 63 -2.68 1.64 -4.11
C ALA A 63 -1.99 0.26 -3.94
N VAL A 64 -0.66 0.21 -3.90
CA VAL A 64 0.12 -1.02 -3.68
C VAL A 64 -0.21 -1.62 -2.32
N MET A 65 -0.25 -0.82 -1.24
CA MET A 65 -0.57 -1.35 0.10
C MET A 65 -2.02 -1.86 0.20
N ILE A 66 -2.95 -1.19 -0.48
CA ILE A 66 -4.35 -1.62 -0.56
C ILE A 66 -4.50 -2.92 -1.35
N CYS A 67 -3.72 -3.09 -2.42
CA CYS A 67 -3.83 -4.22 -3.34
C CYS A 67 -2.82 -5.33 -3.09
N ARG A 68 -1.95 -5.20 -2.08
CA ARG A 68 -0.92 -6.18 -1.76
C ARG A 68 -1.56 -7.54 -1.54
N LYS A 69 -1.05 -8.55 -2.24
CA LYS A 69 -1.59 -9.90 -2.21
C LYS A 69 -1.16 -10.60 -0.92
N THR A 70 -2.14 -11.11 -0.19
CA THR A 70 -1.95 -11.82 1.08
C THR A 70 -2.07 -13.33 0.91
N GLY A 71 -2.76 -13.80 -0.14
CA GLY A 71 -3.06 -15.21 -0.35
C GLY A 71 -4.37 -15.65 0.31
N ASP A 72 -5.02 -14.77 1.07
CA ASP A 72 -6.34 -14.98 1.64
C ASP A 72 -7.40 -14.18 0.87
N ARG A 73 -8.33 -14.89 0.22
CA ARG A 73 -9.40 -14.32 -0.61
C ARG A 73 -10.36 -13.42 0.17
N LEU A 74 -10.43 -13.57 1.51
CA LEU A 74 -11.26 -12.71 2.36
C LEU A 74 -10.71 -11.28 2.42
N PHE A 75 -9.39 -11.12 2.34
CA PHE A 75 -8.72 -9.82 2.47
C PHE A 75 -8.23 -9.26 1.14
N ASP A 76 -7.88 -10.14 0.21
CA ASP A 76 -7.37 -9.78 -1.10
C ASP A 76 -8.44 -9.03 -1.93
N ILE A 77 -8.01 -7.91 -2.51
CA ILE A 77 -8.78 -7.13 -3.49
C ILE A 77 -9.04 -7.97 -4.74
N SER A 78 -10.18 -7.74 -5.39
CA SER A 78 -10.57 -8.41 -6.64
C SER A 78 -9.46 -8.39 -7.70
N ASP A 79 -9.39 -9.46 -8.48
CA ASP A 79 -8.39 -9.60 -9.54
C ASP A 79 -8.53 -8.46 -10.57
N ASP A 80 -9.76 -8.06 -10.91
CA ASP A 80 -10.05 -6.93 -11.81
C ASP A 80 -9.39 -5.62 -11.36
N TYR A 81 -9.54 -5.24 -10.09
CA TYR A 81 -8.89 -4.03 -9.58
C TYR A 81 -7.38 -4.19 -9.47
N ARG A 82 -6.87 -5.37 -9.07
CA ARG A 82 -5.42 -5.60 -9.02
C ARG A 82 -4.80 -5.50 -10.40
N GLU A 83 -5.44 -6.00 -11.45
CA GLU A 83 -4.97 -5.90 -12.83
C GLU A 83 -4.90 -4.44 -13.32
N GLN A 84 -5.92 -3.64 -12.99
CA GLN A 84 -5.92 -2.20 -13.29
C GLN A 84 -4.77 -1.48 -12.57
N VAL A 85 -4.54 -1.79 -11.29
CA VAL A 85 -3.43 -1.25 -10.50
C VAL A 85 -2.08 -1.68 -11.08
N LEU A 86 -1.88 -2.96 -11.37
CA LEU A 86 -0.65 -3.48 -11.97
C LEU A 86 -0.33 -2.79 -13.30
N THR A 87 -1.34 -2.62 -14.15
CA THR A 87 -1.20 -1.92 -15.43
C THR A 87 -0.71 -0.49 -15.21
N LYS A 88 -1.34 0.23 -14.27
CA LYS A 88 -0.97 1.62 -13.97
C LYS A 88 0.39 1.74 -13.27
N LEU A 89 0.77 0.79 -12.41
CA LEU A 89 2.10 0.75 -11.80
C LEU A 89 3.20 0.65 -12.87
N LYS A 90 3.03 -0.26 -13.83
CA LYS A 90 3.96 -0.44 -14.96
C LYS A 90 4.11 0.85 -15.79
N GLN A 91 3.03 1.59 -16.00
CA GLN A 91 3.04 2.88 -16.71
C GLN A 91 3.70 4.02 -15.89
N SER A 92 3.61 3.95 -14.56
CA SER A 92 4.05 5.00 -13.64
C SER A 92 5.53 4.92 -13.25
N LYS A 93 6.29 3.97 -13.83
CA LYS A 93 7.73 3.76 -13.59
C LYS A 93 8.10 3.61 -12.11
N VAL A 94 7.25 2.94 -11.34
CA VAL A 94 7.50 2.63 -9.92
C VAL A 94 8.50 1.47 -9.77
N PRO A 95 9.07 1.25 -8.56
CA PRO A 95 9.94 0.10 -8.31
C PRO A 95 9.27 -1.24 -8.66
N GLU A 96 10.01 -2.17 -9.25
CA GLU A 96 9.52 -3.51 -9.59
C GLU A 96 9.05 -4.29 -8.35
N SER A 97 9.66 -4.05 -7.20
CA SER A 97 9.23 -4.64 -5.93
C SER A 97 7.78 -4.30 -5.58
N TRP A 98 7.28 -3.11 -5.96
CA TRP A 98 5.89 -2.73 -5.74
C TRP A 98 4.92 -3.49 -6.63
N VAL A 99 5.32 -3.78 -7.88
CA VAL A 99 4.56 -4.63 -8.80
C VAL A 99 4.48 -6.05 -8.21
N SER A 100 5.62 -6.58 -7.78
CA SER A 100 5.72 -7.90 -7.15
C SER A 100 4.79 -8.07 -5.94
N LEU A 101 4.65 -7.04 -5.09
CA LEU A 101 3.78 -7.08 -3.92
C LEU A 101 2.28 -7.21 -4.27
N VAL A 102 1.85 -6.73 -5.44
CA VAL A 102 0.45 -6.81 -5.89
C VAL A 102 0.19 -8.10 -6.68
N GLU A 103 1.21 -8.61 -7.38
CA GLU A 103 1.12 -9.80 -8.23
C GLU A 103 1.22 -11.11 -7.43
N GLU A 104 2.12 -11.13 -6.44
CA GLU A 104 2.53 -12.32 -5.71
C GLU A 104 2.40 -12.13 -4.19
N VAL A 105 2.22 -13.23 -3.46
CA VAL A 105 2.31 -13.20 -2.00
C VAL A 105 3.78 -13.03 -1.62
N LYS A 106 4.16 -11.80 -1.31
CA LYS A 106 5.52 -11.41 -0.93
C LYS A 106 5.53 -10.57 0.33
N GLU A 107 6.57 -10.75 1.13
CA GLU A 107 6.87 -9.88 2.25
C GLU A 107 7.57 -8.60 1.79
N LEU A 108 7.35 -7.51 2.51
CA LEU A 108 8.17 -6.31 2.36
C LEU A 108 9.58 -6.65 2.85
N SER A 109 10.60 -6.26 2.10
CA SER A 109 11.96 -6.36 2.62
C SER A 109 12.12 -5.49 3.89
N GLU A 110 13.16 -5.76 4.68
CA GLU A 110 13.41 -4.98 5.91
C GLU A 110 13.61 -3.48 5.60
N SER A 111 14.30 -3.16 4.50
CA SER A 111 14.52 -1.78 4.06
C SER A 111 13.22 -1.11 3.59
N GLU A 112 12.35 -1.82 2.88
CA GLU A 112 11.04 -1.32 2.49
C GLU A 112 10.13 -1.14 3.70
N SER A 113 10.11 -2.09 4.63
CA SER A 113 9.35 -2.00 5.88
C SER A 113 9.78 -0.77 6.69
N LYS A 114 11.09 -0.52 6.82
CA LYS A 114 11.63 0.68 7.48
C LYS A 114 11.15 1.97 6.79
N ARG A 115 11.19 2.02 5.47
CA ARG A 115 10.75 3.18 4.68
C ARG A 115 9.23 3.39 4.74
N VAL A 116 8.47 2.30 4.73
CA VAL A 116 7.01 2.31 4.68
C VAL A 116 6.40 2.62 6.05
N PHE A 117 6.95 2.06 7.12
CA PHE A 117 6.36 2.17 8.46
C PHE A 117 7.13 3.08 9.42
N GLY A 118 8.37 3.48 9.08
CA GLY A 118 9.21 4.32 9.92
C GLY A 118 9.86 3.58 11.09
N ASP A 119 9.69 2.26 11.20
CA ASP A 119 10.26 1.42 12.26
C ASP A 119 11.68 0.98 11.93
N ALA A 120 12.59 1.95 11.84
CA ALA A 120 14.00 1.61 11.93
C ALA A 120 14.31 1.16 13.36
N LEU A 121 14.78 -0.08 13.52
CA LEU A 121 15.60 -0.42 14.68
C LEU A 121 16.76 0.58 14.73
N PRO A 122 16.94 1.32 15.84
CA PRO A 122 18.09 2.19 16.04
C PRO A 122 19.40 1.45 15.73
N SER A 123 20.39 2.16 15.21
CA SER A 123 21.72 1.61 14.99
C SER A 123 22.22 0.92 16.26
N GLY A 124 22.49 -0.40 16.17
CA GLY A 124 22.97 -1.22 17.29
C GLY A 124 21.98 -2.24 17.85
N LEU A 125 20.73 -2.29 17.35
CA LEU A 125 19.75 -3.32 17.73
C LEU A 125 19.52 -4.32 16.59
N THR A 126 19.54 -5.61 16.93
CA THR A 126 19.28 -6.73 16.01
C THR A 126 18.15 -7.58 16.55
N LEU A 127 17.25 -8.01 15.67
CA LEU A 127 16.11 -8.86 16.01
C LEU A 127 16.63 -10.29 16.19
N VAL A 128 16.55 -10.80 17.42
CA VAL A 128 16.99 -12.16 17.74
C VAL A 128 15.86 -13.11 17.38
N HIS A 129 16.03 -13.90 16.32
CA HIS A 129 15.09 -14.97 16.00
C HIS A 129 15.30 -16.14 16.96
N HIS A 130 14.22 -16.66 17.56
CA HIS A 130 14.18 -17.94 18.27
C HIS A 130 13.80 -19.06 17.32
#